data_AF-A0A970MC98-F1
#
_entry.id   AF-A0A970MC98-F1
#
_cell.length_a   1.000
_cell.length_b   1.000
_cell.length_c   1.000
_cell.angle_alpha   90.00
_cell.angle_beta   90.00
_cell.angle_gamma   90.00
#
_symmetry.space_group_name_H-M   'P 1'
#
loop_
_entity.id
_entity.type
_entity.pdbx_description
1 polymer ?
#
loop_
_entity_poly.entity_id
_entity_poly.type
_entity_poly.pdbx_seq_one_letter_code
_entity_poly.pdbx_strand_id
1 'polypeptide(L)'
;NLFFTIGVTINLGVICFFGLFLLNKSAARKVVDWGFKLLGKIRILKNPDKYVKRKETELESFIGGSKLFLSDRWVIVKASFYQILNLLFLYAIPWFMLISMEGTREYFIEIITSQAVLREITAYIPSPGAAGGAEGISYFFFRNFFVSSPIVSVILIWRIFTYYLHIVFGGVCLVFIKSKDRKNTGEILGNSKAA
;
A
#
# COMPACT_ATOMS: atom_id res chain seq x y z
N ASN A 1 2.81 -7.14 -26.13
CA ASN A 1 3.89 -8.05 -25.69
C ASN A 1 5.10 -7.32 -25.13
N LEU A 2 5.83 -6.48 -25.90
CA LEU A 2 7.06 -5.83 -25.41
C LEU A 2 6.88 -5.01 -24.11
N PHE A 3 5.90 -4.11 -24.06
CA PHE A 3 5.63 -3.29 -22.87
C PHE A 3 5.26 -4.12 -21.63
N PHE A 4 4.51 -5.20 -21.82
CA PHE A 4 4.14 -6.10 -20.74
C PHE A 4 5.37 -6.83 -20.18
N THR A 5 6.23 -7.38 -21.04
CA THR A 5 7.46 -8.06 -20.63
C THR A 5 8.41 -7.11 -19.90
N ILE A 6 8.57 -5.88 -20.39
CA ILE A 6 9.38 -4.86 -19.72
C ILE A 6 8.81 -4.54 -18.33
N GLY A 7 7.50 -4.31 -18.23
CA GLY A 7 6.85 -3.99 -16.95
C GLY A 7 6.98 -5.11 -15.92
N VAL A 8 6.80 -6.37 -16.33
CA VAL A 8 6.99 -7.54 -15.47
C VAL A 8 8.45 -7.66 -15.02
N THR A 9 9.40 -7.47 -15.95
CA THR A 9 10.84 -7.56 -15.65
C THR A 9 11.27 -6.50 -14.64
N ILE A 10 10.82 -5.25 -14.82
CA ILE A 10 11.12 -4.15 -13.89
C ILE A 10 10.52 -4.45 -12.51
N ASN A 11 9.25 -4.87 -12.43
CA ASN A 11 8.62 -5.18 -11.16
C ASN A 11 9.30 -6.35 -10.43
N LEU A 12 9.64 -7.43 -11.14
CA LEU A 12 10.41 -8.54 -10.57
C LEU A 12 11.78 -8.06 -10.07
N GLY A 13 12.48 -7.22 -10.83
CA GLY A 13 13.74 -6.63 -10.42
C GLY A 13 13.62 -5.80 -9.14
N VAL A 14 12.56 -4.98 -9.04
CA VAL A 14 12.27 -4.15 -7.85
C VAL A 14 11.94 -5.03 -6.63
N ILE A 15 11.11 -6.07 -6.80
CA ILE A 15 10.79 -7.02 -5.73
C ILE A 15 12.05 -7.74 -5.25
N CYS A 16 12.88 -8.23 -6.16
CA CYS A 16 14.16 -8.86 -5.82
C CYS A 16 15.10 -7.89 -5.10
N PHE A 17 15.18 -6.63 -5.55
CA PHE A 17 15.97 -5.60 -4.89
C PHE A 17 15.50 -5.35 -3.46
N PHE A 18 14.19 -5.17 -3.23
CA PHE A 18 13.63 -5.02 -1.89
C PHE A 18 13.80 -6.28 -1.02
N GLY A 19 13.67 -7.47 -1.61
CA GLY A 19 13.93 -8.74 -0.93
C GLY A 19 15.39 -8.84 -0.45
N LEU A 20 16.35 -8.52 -1.32
CA LEU A 20 17.78 -8.47 -0.96
C LEU A 20 18.05 -7.42 0.12
N PHE A 21 17.41 -6.25 0.03
CA PHE A 21 17.52 -5.18 1.01
C PHE A 21 16.97 -5.61 2.39
N LEU A 22 15.85 -6.34 2.42
CA LEU A 22 15.25 -6.86 3.66
C LEU A 22 16.07 -7.99 4.30
N LEU A 23 16.65 -8.87 3.48
CA LEU A 23 17.35 -10.07 3.95
C LEU A 23 18.81 -9.79 4.33
N ASN A 24 19.48 -8.84 3.66
CA ASN A 24 20.92 -8.62 3.82
C ASN A 24 21.24 -7.27 4.45
N LYS A 25 21.68 -7.31 5.72
CA LYS A 25 22.13 -6.13 6.48
C LYS A 25 23.20 -5.31 5.77
N SER A 26 24.16 -5.99 5.12
CA SER A 26 25.26 -5.33 4.42
C SER A 26 24.75 -4.62 3.16
N ALA A 27 23.83 -5.25 2.43
CA ALA A 27 23.18 -4.63 1.28
C ALA A 27 22.36 -3.41 1.70
N ALA A 28 21.58 -3.52 2.78
CA ALA A 28 20.79 -2.41 3.32
C ALA A 28 21.68 -1.21 3.67
N ARG A 29 22.77 -1.45 4.43
CA ARG A 29 23.72 -0.39 4.80
C ARG A 29 24.38 0.24 3.57
N LYS A 30 24.84 -0.56 2.59
CA LYS A 30 25.44 -0.06 1.35
C LYS A 30 24.49 0.83 0.53
N VAL A 31 23.23 0.41 0.39
CA VAL A 31 22.21 1.16 -0.36
C VAL A 31 21.92 2.49 0.33
N VAL A 32 21.75 2.48 1.65
CA VAL A 32 21.50 3.71 2.44
C VAL A 32 22.72 4.63 2.37
N ASP A 33 23.94 4.12 2.53
CA ASP A 33 25.17 4.92 2.43
C ASP A 33 25.35 5.53 1.03
N TRP A 34 25.03 4.77 -0.02
CA TRP A 34 25.05 5.27 -1.39
C TRP A 34 24.03 6.40 -1.58
N GLY A 35 22.80 6.24 -1.08
CA GLY A 35 21.77 7.28 -1.13
C GLY A 35 22.18 8.56 -0.41
N PHE A 36 22.78 8.45 0.78
CA PHE A 36 23.31 9.60 1.53
C PHE A 36 24.47 10.29 0.81
N LYS A 37 25.38 9.55 0.17
CA LYS A 37 26.45 10.13 -0.67
C LYS A 37 25.86 10.91 -1.85
N LEU A 38 24.82 10.38 -2.49
CA LEU A 38 24.16 11.01 -3.63
C LEU A 38 23.44 12.29 -3.19
N LEU A 39 22.72 12.27 -2.08
CA LEU A 39 22.10 13.45 -1.45
C LEU A 39 23.12 14.52 -1.04
N GLY A 40 24.29 14.10 -0.54
CA GLY A 40 25.41 15.00 -0.24
C GLY A 40 25.99 15.66 -1.50
N LYS A 41 26.11 14.90 -2.59
CA LYS A 41 26.59 15.41 -3.89
C LYS A 41 25.64 16.46 -4.50
N ILE A 42 24.32 16.30 -4.27
CA ILE A 42 23.29 17.25 -4.73
C ILE A 42 23.16 18.46 -3.78
N ARG A 43 24.01 18.57 -2.73
CA ARG A 43 24.02 19.66 -1.72
C ARG A 43 22.68 19.88 -0.98
N ILE A 44 21.75 18.93 -1.05
CA ILE A 44 20.50 18.96 -0.27
C ILE A 44 20.82 18.78 1.23
N LEU A 45 21.87 18.04 1.55
CA LEU A 45 22.32 17.80 2.91
C LEU A 45 23.38 18.84 3.34
N LYS A 46 22.93 19.93 3.99
CA LYS A 46 23.83 20.98 4.51
C LYS A 46 24.70 20.55 5.72
N ASN A 47 24.28 19.56 6.50
CA ASN A 47 24.95 19.11 7.73
C ASN A 47 24.98 17.56 7.84
N PRO A 48 25.91 16.87 7.16
CA PRO A 48 25.98 15.41 7.15
C PRO A 48 26.15 14.77 8.53
N ASP A 49 26.96 15.35 9.42
CA ASP A 49 27.28 14.75 10.74
C ASP A 49 26.07 14.64 11.69
N LYS A 50 25.10 15.56 11.58
CA LYS A 50 23.88 15.53 12.39
C LYS A 50 22.98 14.34 12.05
N TYR A 51 23.06 13.83 10.82
CA TYR A 51 22.20 12.74 10.33
C TYR A 51 22.87 11.37 10.38
N VAL A 52 24.19 11.28 10.56
CA VAL A 52 24.91 10.00 10.62
C VAL A 52 24.40 9.13 11.79
N LYS A 53 24.29 9.70 13.00
CA LYS A 53 23.75 8.95 14.15
C LYS A 53 22.32 8.51 13.93
N ARG A 54 21.45 9.42 13.45
CA ARG A 54 20.04 9.09 13.18
C ARG A 54 19.92 8.01 12.10
N LYS A 55 20.69 8.10 11.02
CA LYS A 55 20.77 7.11 9.94
C LYS A 55 21.11 5.73 10.49
N GLU A 56 22.14 5.61 11.32
CA GLU A 56 22.52 4.31 11.90
C GLU A 56 21.44 3.77 12.85
N THR A 57 20.83 4.61 13.70
CA THR A 57 19.75 4.17 14.60
C THR A 57 18.52 3.68 13.82
N GLU A 58 18.07 4.41 12.81
CA GLU A 58 16.94 4.02 11.96
C GLU A 58 17.25 2.75 11.15
N LEU A 59 18.49 2.64 10.65
CA LEU A 59 18.95 1.46 9.92
C LEU A 59 19.02 0.22 10.82
N GLU A 60 19.51 0.35 12.05
CA GLU A 60 19.54 -0.75 13.02
C GLU A 60 18.12 -1.16 13.45
N SER A 61 17.23 -0.19 13.68
CA SER A 61 15.81 -0.43 13.96
C SER A 61 15.14 -1.18 12.80
N PHE A 62 15.35 -0.74 11.56
CA PHE A 62 14.82 -1.40 10.36
C PHE A 62 15.35 -2.82 10.22
N ILE A 63 16.67 -3.02 10.37
CA ILE A 63 17.31 -4.33 10.29
C ILE A 63 16.80 -5.27 11.41
N GLY A 64 16.61 -4.73 12.62
CA GLY A 64 16.04 -5.46 13.76
C GLY A 64 14.60 -5.88 13.50
N GLY A 65 13.77 -4.94 13.04
CA GLY A 65 12.37 -5.19 12.66
C GLY A 65 12.23 -6.18 11.51
N SER A 66 13.06 -6.05 10.46
CA SER A 66 13.09 -7.00 9.34
C SER A 66 13.41 -8.41 9.82
N LYS A 67 14.38 -8.57 10.74
CA LYS A 67 14.70 -9.88 11.32
C LYS A 67 13.54 -10.48 12.12
N LEU A 68 12.85 -9.68 12.92
CA LEU A 68 11.69 -10.13 13.70
C LEU A 68 10.52 -10.51 12.78
N PHE A 69 10.29 -9.71 11.74
CA PHE A 69 9.28 -9.99 10.73
C PHE A 69 9.59 -11.27 9.94
N LEU A 70 10.86 -11.50 9.62
CA LEU A 70 11.33 -12.67 8.89
C LEU A 70 11.53 -13.92 9.76
N SER A 71 11.60 -13.79 11.09
CA SER A 71 11.81 -14.92 11.98
C SER A 71 10.60 -15.85 12.04
N ASP A 72 9.40 -15.28 11.93
CA ASP A 72 8.16 -16.06 11.90
C ASP A 72 7.61 -16.16 10.46
N ARG A 73 7.96 -17.26 9.79
CA ARG A 73 7.46 -17.55 8.44
C ARG A 73 5.93 -17.63 8.40
N TRP A 74 5.26 -18.04 9.48
CA TRP A 74 3.80 -18.14 9.51
C TRP A 74 3.12 -16.78 9.52
N VAL A 75 3.73 -15.77 10.16
CA VAL A 75 3.24 -14.39 10.09
C VAL A 75 3.28 -13.88 8.65
N ILE A 76 4.37 -14.13 7.92
CA ILE A 76 4.48 -13.74 6.50
C ILE A 76 3.42 -14.43 5.67
N VAL A 77 3.29 -15.76 5.79
CA VAL A 77 2.30 -16.53 5.00
C VAL A 77 0.88 -16.04 5.27
N LYS A 78 0.51 -15.84 6.54
CA LYS A 78 -0.82 -15.33 6.91
C LYS A 78 -1.03 -13.91 6.37
N ALA A 79 -0.06 -13.02 6.55
CA ALA A 79 -0.16 -11.64 6.07
C ALA A 79 -0.30 -11.58 4.54
N SER A 80 0.51 -12.36 3.80
CA SER A 80 0.40 -12.47 2.35
C SER A 80 -0.96 -13.04 1.92
N PHE A 81 -1.46 -14.07 2.61
CA PHE A 81 -2.77 -14.65 2.32
C PHE A 81 -3.90 -13.62 2.52
N TYR A 82 -3.92 -12.94 3.67
CA TYR A 82 -4.90 -11.88 3.92
C TYR A 82 -4.79 -10.73 2.92
N GLN A 83 -3.57 -10.38 2.49
CA GLN A 83 -3.37 -9.35 1.49
C GLN A 83 -3.93 -9.76 0.12
N ILE A 84 -3.68 -10.99 -0.33
CA ILE A 84 -4.23 -11.50 -1.59
C ILE A 84 -5.75 -11.51 -1.52
N LEU A 85 -6.32 -12.02 -0.42
CA LEU A 85 -7.76 -12.07 -0.23
C LEU A 85 -8.39 -10.67 -0.23
N ASN A 86 -7.76 -9.71 0.46
CA ASN A 86 -8.18 -8.31 0.48
C ASN A 86 -8.17 -7.69 -0.93
N LEU A 87 -7.10 -7.93 -1.71
CA LEU A 87 -7.01 -7.44 -3.08
C LEU A 87 -8.07 -8.07 -3.99
N LEU A 88 -8.30 -9.38 -3.88
CA LEU A 88 -9.32 -10.07 -4.67
C LEU A 88 -10.72 -9.49 -4.42
N PHE A 89 -11.09 -9.27 -3.15
CA PHE A 89 -12.37 -8.64 -2.84
C PHE A 89 -12.45 -7.20 -3.34
N LEU A 90 -11.39 -6.42 -3.15
CA LEU A 90 -11.36 -5.03 -3.61
C LEU A 90 -11.49 -4.93 -5.14
N TYR A 91 -10.83 -5.83 -5.88
CA TYR A 91 -10.87 -5.86 -7.34
C TYR A 91 -12.16 -6.47 -7.89
N ALA A 92 -12.88 -7.27 -7.10
CA ALA A 92 -14.17 -7.82 -7.50
C ALA A 92 -15.31 -6.80 -7.41
N ILE A 93 -15.16 -5.72 -6.62
CA ILE A 93 -16.21 -4.69 -6.45
C ILE A 93 -16.71 -4.14 -7.79
N PRO A 94 -15.85 -3.68 -8.73
CA PRO A 94 -16.32 -3.20 -10.03
C PRO A 94 -17.05 -4.25 -10.87
N TRP A 95 -16.77 -5.54 -10.69
CA TRP A 95 -17.51 -6.59 -11.40
C TRP A 95 -18.93 -6.73 -10.85
N PHE A 96 -19.11 -6.66 -9.52
CA PHE A 96 -20.45 -6.58 -8.94
C PHE A 96 -21.21 -5.32 -9.37
N MET A 97 -20.49 -4.19 -9.52
CA MET A 97 -21.06 -2.98 -10.09
C MET A 97 -21.48 -3.19 -11.56
N LEU A 98 -20.68 -3.88 -12.37
CA LEU A 98 -21.02 -4.20 -13.75
C LEU A 98 -22.33 -4.99 -13.83
N ILE A 99 -22.45 -6.04 -13.02
CA ILE A 99 -23.69 -6.85 -12.96
C ILE A 99 -24.89 -5.98 -12.59
N SER A 100 -24.72 -5.10 -11.59
CA SER A 100 -25.83 -4.26 -11.11
C SER A 100 -26.25 -3.18 -12.11
N MET A 101 -25.32 -2.65 -12.90
CA MET A 101 -25.55 -1.46 -13.73
C MET A 101 -25.79 -1.80 -15.20
N GLU A 102 -25.10 -2.81 -15.73
CA GLU A 102 -25.21 -3.25 -17.13
C GLU A 102 -25.98 -4.59 -17.27
N GLY A 103 -26.19 -5.32 -16.17
CA GLY A 103 -26.90 -6.61 -16.20
C GLY A 103 -26.07 -7.77 -16.77
N THR A 104 -24.81 -7.54 -17.15
CA THR A 104 -23.91 -8.54 -17.75
C THR A 104 -23.05 -9.22 -16.68
N ARG A 105 -22.70 -10.49 -16.90
CA ARG A 105 -21.82 -11.27 -16.00
C ARG A 105 -20.46 -11.59 -16.63
N GLU A 106 -20.19 -11.00 -17.78
CA GLU A 106 -18.96 -11.20 -18.53
C GLU A 106 -17.80 -10.44 -17.89
N TYR A 107 -16.58 -10.65 -18.42
CA TYR A 107 -15.39 -9.85 -18.11
C TYR A 107 -14.86 -9.91 -16.67
N PHE A 108 -15.14 -10.98 -15.91
CA PHE A 108 -14.65 -11.10 -14.53
C PHE A 108 -13.12 -10.99 -14.44
N ILE A 109 -12.39 -11.80 -15.23
CA ILE A 109 -10.92 -11.84 -15.19
C ILE A 109 -10.32 -10.55 -15.75
N GLU A 110 -10.96 -9.99 -16.78
CA GLU A 110 -10.57 -8.76 -17.45
C GLU A 110 -10.71 -7.55 -16.52
N ILE A 111 -11.79 -7.49 -15.74
CA ILE A 111 -11.98 -6.47 -14.71
C ILE A 111 -10.94 -6.62 -13.61
N ILE A 112 -10.75 -7.82 -13.05
CA ILE A 112 -9.74 -8.07 -12.00
C ILE A 112 -8.35 -7.65 -12.48
N THR A 113 -7.98 -8.04 -13.70
CA THR A 113 -6.68 -7.71 -14.30
C THR A 113 -6.54 -6.20 -14.55
N SER A 114 -7.60 -5.56 -15.04
CA SER A 114 -7.65 -4.10 -15.25
C SER A 114 -7.50 -3.34 -13.93
N GLN A 115 -8.14 -3.81 -12.85
CA GLN A 115 -8.01 -3.22 -11.52
C GLN A 115 -6.60 -3.38 -10.96
N ALA A 116 -5.95 -4.53 -11.17
CA ALA A 116 -4.57 -4.74 -10.77
C ALA A 116 -3.63 -3.75 -11.47
N VAL A 117 -3.75 -3.58 -12.80
CA VAL A 117 -2.95 -2.61 -13.56
C VAL A 117 -3.25 -1.17 -13.11
N LEU A 118 -4.53 -0.83 -12.93
CA LEU A 118 -4.95 0.47 -12.41
C LEU A 118 -4.31 0.76 -11.05
N ARG A 119 -4.28 -0.21 -10.14
CA ARG A 119 -3.69 -0.07 -8.80
C ARG A 119 -2.18 0.18 -8.84
N GLU A 120 -1.47 -0.48 -9.74
CA GLU A 120 -0.03 -0.28 -9.94
C GLU A 120 0.25 1.11 -10.51
N ILE A 121 -0.44 1.53 -11.57
CA ILE A 121 -0.23 2.86 -12.17
C ILE A 121 -0.52 3.96 -11.15
N THR A 122 -1.62 3.82 -10.40
CA THR A 122 -2.02 4.82 -9.40
C THR A 122 -1.10 4.86 -8.18
N ALA A 123 -0.34 3.80 -7.89
CA ALA A 123 0.65 3.78 -6.81
C ALA A 123 1.82 4.76 -7.05
N TYR A 124 2.12 5.07 -8.32
CA TYR A 124 3.19 6.00 -8.68
C TYR A 124 2.74 7.47 -8.68
N ILE A 125 1.46 7.74 -8.43
CA ILE A 125 0.93 9.09 -8.34
C ILE A 125 1.19 9.61 -6.93
N PRO A 126 1.97 10.69 -6.75
CA PRO A 126 2.37 11.16 -5.43
C PRO A 126 1.25 11.87 -4.66
N SER A 127 0.06 12.06 -5.26
CA SER A 127 -1.04 12.77 -4.61
C SER A 127 -1.72 11.89 -3.55
N PRO A 128 -2.05 12.45 -2.37
CA PRO A 128 -2.82 11.72 -1.35
C PRO A 128 -4.17 11.33 -1.95
N GLY A 129 -4.46 10.03 -1.96
CA GLY A 129 -5.66 9.47 -2.58
C GLY A 129 -5.61 9.36 -4.11
N ALA A 130 -4.47 9.66 -4.74
CA ALA A 130 -4.27 9.63 -6.19
C ALA A 130 -5.33 10.43 -6.99
N ALA A 131 -5.96 11.44 -6.36
CA ALA A 131 -7.07 12.20 -6.94
C ALA A 131 -6.66 12.88 -8.27
N GLY A 132 -7.60 12.99 -9.22
CA GLY A 132 -7.38 13.46 -10.59
C GLY A 132 -6.74 12.41 -11.50
N GLY A 133 -5.58 11.85 -11.11
CA GLY A 133 -4.90 10.85 -11.94
C GLY A 133 -5.58 9.47 -11.88
N ALA A 134 -5.98 9.01 -10.70
CA ALA A 134 -6.69 7.76 -10.56
C ALA A 134 -8.12 7.82 -11.13
N GLU A 135 -8.75 8.99 -11.16
CA GLU A 135 -10.05 9.19 -11.83
C GLU A 135 -9.88 9.09 -13.35
N GLY A 136 -8.89 9.79 -13.92
CA GLY A 136 -8.60 9.73 -15.35
C GLY A 136 -8.20 8.33 -15.83
N ILE A 137 -7.32 7.63 -15.09
CA ILE A 137 -6.92 6.27 -15.45
C ILE A 137 -8.12 5.31 -15.28
N SER A 138 -8.90 5.43 -14.20
CA SER A 138 -10.10 4.59 -14.02
C SER A 138 -11.15 4.81 -15.11
N TYR A 139 -11.30 6.03 -15.61
CA TYR A 139 -12.16 6.34 -16.75
C TYR A 139 -11.73 5.57 -18.00
N PHE A 140 -10.43 5.53 -18.28
CA PHE A 140 -9.88 4.80 -19.42
C PHE A 140 -10.14 3.29 -19.34
N PHE A 141 -10.11 2.70 -18.14
CA PHE A 141 -10.41 1.27 -17.96
C PHE A 141 -11.90 0.98 -17.94
N PHE A 142 -12.70 1.71 -17.17
CA PHE A 142 -14.13 1.44 -16.99
C PHE A 142 -14.97 1.70 -18.24
N ARG A 143 -14.57 2.64 -19.10
CA ARG A 143 -15.27 2.88 -20.39
C ARG A 143 -15.32 1.66 -21.31
N ASN A 144 -14.43 0.68 -21.12
CA ASN A 144 -14.43 -0.56 -21.93
C ASN A 144 -15.47 -1.58 -21.43
N PHE A 145 -15.99 -1.42 -20.21
CA PHE A 145 -16.90 -2.37 -19.58
C PHE A 145 -18.30 -1.78 -19.37
N PHE A 146 -18.39 -0.49 -19.02
CA PHE A 146 -19.65 0.20 -18.75
C PHE A 146 -20.03 1.05 -19.96
N VAL A 147 -21.02 0.59 -20.73
CA VAL A 147 -21.45 1.21 -21.99
C VAL A 147 -22.76 1.98 -21.82
N SER A 148 -23.72 1.41 -21.08
CA SER A 148 -25.05 2.01 -20.86
C SER A 148 -25.03 3.04 -19.74
N SER A 149 -24.09 2.93 -18.82
CA SER A 149 -24.00 3.74 -17.61
C SER A 149 -23.04 4.93 -17.76
N PRO A 150 -23.37 6.13 -17.20
CA PRO A 150 -22.43 7.25 -17.17
C PRO A 150 -21.15 6.89 -16.38
N ILE A 151 -20.01 6.87 -17.07
CA ILE A 151 -18.72 6.41 -16.51
C ILE A 151 -18.30 7.23 -15.27
N VAL A 152 -18.58 8.55 -15.27
CA VAL A 152 -18.27 9.40 -14.11
C VAL A 152 -19.02 8.92 -12.87
N SER A 153 -20.30 8.55 -12.99
CA SER A 153 -21.09 8.00 -11.90
C SER A 153 -20.53 6.65 -11.42
N VAL A 154 -20.12 5.78 -12.35
CA VAL A 154 -19.46 4.50 -12.03
C VAL A 154 -18.20 4.74 -11.19
N ILE A 155 -17.33 5.68 -11.61
CA ILE A 155 -16.09 6.00 -10.88
C ILE A 155 -16.40 6.52 -9.47
N LEU A 156 -17.40 7.39 -9.32
CA LEU A 156 -17.78 7.92 -8.01
C LEU A 156 -18.29 6.82 -7.07
N ILE A 157 -19.16 5.94 -7.55
CA ILE A 157 -19.65 4.79 -6.77
C ILE A 157 -18.49 3.88 -6.39
N TRP A 158 -17.59 3.58 -7.34
CA TRP A 158 -16.41 2.79 -7.08
C TRP A 158 -15.51 3.41 -6.00
N ARG A 159 -15.32 4.73 -6.03
CA ARG A 159 -14.57 5.48 -4.99
C ARG A 159 -15.23 5.40 -3.62
N ILE A 160 -16.56 5.43 -3.55
CA ILE A 160 -17.29 5.26 -2.29
C ILE A 160 -16.92 3.91 -1.67
N PHE A 161 -17.06 2.83 -2.42
CA PHE A 161 -16.77 1.49 -1.90
C PHE A 161 -15.29 1.24 -1.61
N THR A 162 -14.40 1.67 -2.51
CA THR A 162 -12.98 1.29 -2.44
C THR A 162 -12.11 2.28 -1.68
N TYR A 163 -12.55 3.51 -1.46
CA TYR A 163 -11.74 4.55 -0.82
C TYR A 163 -12.44 5.20 0.38
N TYR A 164 -13.61 5.79 0.17
CA TYR A 164 -14.26 6.58 1.23
C TYR A 164 -14.76 5.71 2.38
N LEU A 165 -15.38 4.55 2.10
CA LEU A 165 -15.77 3.62 3.16
C LEU A 165 -14.56 3.14 3.95
N HIS A 166 -13.45 2.80 3.30
CA HIS A 166 -12.22 2.37 3.98
C HIS A 166 -11.69 3.45 4.94
N ILE A 167 -11.74 4.73 4.55
CA ILE A 167 -11.37 5.85 5.43
C ILE A 167 -12.29 5.92 6.65
N VAL A 168 -13.60 5.82 6.45
CA VAL A 168 -14.57 5.87 7.54
C VAL A 168 -14.36 4.70 8.51
N PHE A 169 -14.28 3.46 7.98
CA PHE A 169 -14.01 2.27 8.80
C PHE A 169 -12.68 2.38 9.54
N GLY A 170 -11.61 2.80 8.87
CA GLY A 170 -10.31 3.02 9.49
C GLY A 170 -10.36 4.06 10.62
N GLY A 171 -11.03 5.19 10.39
CA GLY A 171 -11.22 6.24 11.39
C GLY A 171 -12.01 5.76 12.62
N VAL A 172 -13.12 5.04 12.39
CA VAL A 172 -13.94 4.45 13.45
C VAL A 172 -13.13 3.44 14.27
N CYS A 173 -12.40 2.54 13.62
CA CYS A 173 -11.52 1.58 14.29
C CYS A 173 -10.46 2.26 15.16
N LEU A 174 -9.84 3.34 14.67
CA LEU A 174 -8.85 4.10 15.44
C LEU A 174 -9.45 4.73 16.70
N VAL A 175 -10.68 5.24 16.63
CA VAL A 175 -11.39 5.78 17.81
C VAL A 175 -11.65 4.69 18.83
N PHE A 176 -12.07 3.49 18.40
CA PHE A 176 -12.29 2.36 19.30
C PHE A 176 -11.01 1.86 19.95
N ILE A 177 -9.91 1.77 19.20
CA ILE A 177 -8.61 1.36 19.73
C ILE A 177 -8.12 2.37 20.77
N LYS A 178 -8.16 3.68 20.45
CA LYS A 178 -7.75 4.74 21.38
C LYS A 178 -8.62 4.81 22.64
N SER A 179 -9.90 4.45 22.52
CA SER A 179 -10.81 4.32 23.66
C SER A 179 -10.43 3.15 24.57
N LYS A 180 -10.10 2.00 23.98
CA LYS A 180 -9.66 0.80 24.73
C LYS A 180 -8.32 1.03 25.43
N ASP A 181 -7.37 1.67 24.76
CA ASP A 181 -6.04 1.96 25.31
C ASP A 181 -6.08 2.96 26.48
N ARG A 182 -6.96 3.97 26.39
CA ARG A 182 -7.24 4.88 27.50
C ARG A 182 -7.88 4.18 28.70
N LYS A 183 -8.78 3.22 28.49
CA LYS A 183 -9.38 2.44 29.58
C LYS A 183 -8.33 1.58 30.29
N ASN A 184 -7.52 0.82 29.55
CA ASN A 184 -6.45 0.00 30.14
C ASN A 184 -5.43 0.85 30.93
N THR A 185 -5.05 2.02 30.40
CA THR A 185 -4.10 2.92 31.08
C THR A 185 -4.70 3.52 32.36
N GLY A 186 -6.00 3.86 32.35
CA GLY A 186 -6.72 4.35 33.53
C GLY A 186 -6.85 3.29 34.63
N GLU A 187 -7.04 2.03 34.27
CA GLU A 187 -7.15 0.90 35.19
C GLU A 187 -5.80 0.59 35.89
N ILE A 188 -4.69 0.65 35.14
CA ILE A 188 -3.33 0.47 35.69
C ILE A 188 -2.98 1.60 36.67
N LEU A 189 -3.30 2.86 36.33
CA LEU A 189 -3.05 4.01 37.21
C LEU A 189 -3.98 4.04 38.44
N GLY A 190 -5.18 3.47 38.33
CA GLY A 190 -6.10 3.27 39.45
C GLY A 190 -5.57 2.24 40.45
N ASN A 191 -5.13 1.07 39.98
CA ASN A 191 -4.57 0.03 40.83
C ASN A 191 -3.24 0.44 41.48
N SER A 192 -2.41 1.24 40.80
CA SER A 192 -1.14 1.74 41.37
C SER A 192 -1.32 2.78 42.48
N LYS A 193 -2.50 3.40 42.62
CA LYS A 193 -2.79 4.35 43.71
C LYS A 193 -3.53 3.73 44.90
N ALA A 194 -4.00 2.49 44.75
CA ALA A 194 -4.70 1.74 45.79
C ALA A 194 -3.80 0.76 46.55
N ALA A 195 -2.52 0.64 46.15
CA ALA A 195 -1.45 -0.08 46.83
C ALA A 195 -0.50 0.92 47.51
#